data_AF-A0A380P6Z6-F1
#
_entry.id   AF-A0A380P6Z6-F1
#
_cell.length_a   1.000
_cell.length_b   1.000
_cell.length_c   1.000
_cell.angle_alpha   90.00
_cell.angle_beta   90.00
_cell.angle_gamma   90.00
#
_symmetry.space_group_name_H-M   'P 1'
#
loop_
_entity.id
_entity.type
_entity.pdbx_description
1 polymer ?
#
loop_
_entity_poly.entity_id
_entity_poly.type
_entity_poly.pdbx_seq_one_letter_code
_entity_poly.pdbx_strand_id
1 'polypeptide(L)'
;MPGSPLANAERLSDTQRQVIEAQYGLDKPLIVQYWNYLVNALQFNFGNSFQFQNQPVSTLIAQRIGPSAQLGIQALVFGIVAGIGLGAAAAVHRNTKTDTFYQF
;
A
#
# COMPACT_ATOMS: atom_id res chain seq x y z
N MET A 1 -15.42 -16.70 0.29
CA MET A 1 -14.21 -16.48 -0.58
C MET A 1 -14.15 -17.61 -1.62
N PRO A 2 -13.81 -17.40 -2.91
CA PRO A 2 -13.04 -16.25 -3.41
C PRO A 2 -13.51 -15.62 -4.74
N GLY A 3 -13.23 -14.33 -4.89
CA GLY A 3 -13.12 -13.65 -6.20
C GLY A 3 -13.84 -12.30 -6.31
N SER A 4 -14.95 -12.09 -5.62
CA SER A 4 -15.72 -10.85 -5.75
C SER A 4 -15.23 -9.76 -4.78
N PRO A 5 -14.98 -8.52 -5.25
CA PRO A 5 -14.55 -7.42 -4.39
C PRO A 5 -15.67 -6.83 -3.52
N LEU A 6 -16.92 -7.25 -3.74
CA LEU A 6 -18.09 -6.78 -2.98
C LEU A 6 -18.12 -7.35 -1.55
N ALA A 7 -18.31 -6.47 -0.57
CA ALA A 7 -18.53 -6.88 0.81
C ALA A 7 -19.82 -7.70 0.93
N ASN A 8 -19.77 -8.81 1.66
CA ASN A 8 -20.93 -9.70 1.87
C ASN A 8 -21.60 -10.17 0.58
N ALA A 9 -20.85 -10.38 -0.51
CA ALA A 9 -21.39 -10.86 -1.79
C ALA A 9 -22.25 -12.13 -1.65
N GLU A 10 -21.93 -12.98 -0.67
CA GLU A 10 -22.63 -14.22 -0.35
C GLU A 10 -24.05 -14.00 0.24
N ARG A 11 -24.38 -12.77 0.66
CA ARG A 11 -25.69 -12.39 1.24
C ARG A 11 -26.62 -11.69 0.24
N LEU A 12 -26.14 -11.37 -0.97
CA LEU A 12 -26.91 -10.68 -2.00
C LEU A 12 -27.66 -11.69 -2.87
N SER A 13 -28.88 -11.36 -3.31
CA SER A 13 -29.52 -12.14 -4.38
C SER A 13 -28.75 -11.97 -5.69
N ASP A 14 -28.85 -12.94 -6.61
CA ASP A 14 -28.17 -12.87 -7.92
C ASP A 14 -28.52 -11.58 -8.68
N THR A 15 -29.78 -11.15 -8.59
CA THR A 15 -30.27 -9.91 -9.22
C THR A 15 -29.66 -8.66 -8.57
N GLN A 16 -29.57 -8.60 -7.24
CA GLN A 16 -28.93 -7.49 -6.54
C GLN A 16 -27.44 -7.42 -6.85
N ARG A 17 -26.79 -8.58 -6.91
CA ARG A 17 -25.38 -8.69 -7.23
C ARG A 17 -25.06 -8.15 -8.62
N GLN A 18 -25.83 -8.53 -9.64
CA GLN A 18 -25.66 -8.02 -11.01
C GLN A 18 -25.83 -6.51 -11.11
N VAL A 19 -26.83 -5.94 -10.41
CA VAL A 19 -27.05 -4.49 -10.37
C VAL A 19 -25.85 -3.76 -9.76
N ILE A 20 -25.33 -4.28 -8.65
CA ILE A 20 -24.17 -3.70 -7.98
C ILE A 20 -22.90 -3.87 -8.83
N GLU A 21 -22.68 -5.05 -9.40
CA GLU A 21 -21.54 -5.30 -10.28
C GLU A 21 -21.54 -4.37 -11.49
N ALA A 22 -22.69 -4.17 -12.14
CA ALA A 22 -22.83 -3.22 -13.24
C ALA A 22 -22.59 -1.77 -12.80
N GLN A 23 -23.07 -1.37 -11.63
CA GLN A 23 -22.86 -0.02 -11.08
C GLN A 23 -21.36 0.28 -10.86
N TYR A 24 -20.60 -0.71 -10.41
CA TYR A 24 -19.16 -0.59 -10.18
C TYR A 24 -18.31 -0.99 -11.39
N GLY A 25 -18.92 -1.42 -12.50
CA GLY A 25 -18.22 -1.89 -13.69
C GLY A 25 -17.48 -3.22 -13.52
N LEU A 26 -17.84 -4.00 -12.50
CA LEU A 26 -17.27 -5.31 -12.18
C LEU A 26 -17.74 -6.42 -13.14
N ASP A 27 -18.78 -6.14 -13.92
CA ASP A 27 -19.31 -6.96 -15.00
C ASP A 27 -18.42 -6.94 -16.26
N LYS A 28 -17.50 -5.98 -16.36
CA LYS A 28 -16.61 -5.81 -17.52
C LYS A 28 -15.43 -6.78 -17.50
N PRO A 29 -14.80 -7.08 -18.66
CA PRO A 29 -13.55 -7.85 -18.69
C PRO A 29 -12.48 -7.25 -17.77
N LEU A 30 -11.71 -8.09 -17.08
CA LEU A 30 -10.74 -7.67 -16.06
C LEU A 30 -9.74 -6.61 -16.57
N ILE A 31 -9.31 -6.76 -17.83
CA ILE A 31 -8.39 -5.80 -18.47
C ILE A 31 -9.00 -4.39 -18.57
N VAL A 32 -10.31 -4.31 -18.83
CA VAL A 32 -11.04 -3.03 -18.93
C VAL A 32 -11.23 -2.43 -17.54
N GLN A 33 -11.52 -3.26 -16.52
CA GLN A 33 -11.60 -2.81 -15.13
C GLN A 33 -10.28 -2.19 -14.67
N TYR A 34 -9.18 -2.88 -14.93
CA TYR A 34 -7.84 -2.42 -14.56
C TYR A 34 -7.45 -1.14 -15.29
N TRP A 35 -7.68 -1.07 -16.61
CA TRP A 35 -7.40 0.13 -17.38
C TRP A 35 -8.19 1.35 -16.88
N ASN A 36 -9.50 1.19 -16.66
CA ASN A 36 -10.34 2.26 -16.12
C ASN A 36 -9.85 2.71 -14.74
N TYR A 37 -9.49 1.75 -13.88
CA TYR A 37 -8.92 2.04 -12.56
C TYR A 37 -7.64 2.87 -12.68
N LEU A 38 -6.70 2.49 -13.54
CA LEU A 38 -5.45 3.24 -13.74
C LEU A 38 -5.71 4.66 -14.25
N VAL A 39 -6.53 4.82 -15.28
CA VAL A 39 -6.86 6.14 -15.84
C VAL A 39 -7.48 7.05 -14.78
N ASN A 40 -8.42 6.53 -13.99
CA ASN A 40 -9.04 7.27 -12.90
C ASN A 40 -8.04 7.59 -11.77
N ALA A 41 -7.18 6.63 -11.40
CA ALA A 41 -6.18 6.80 -10.36
C ALA A 41 -5.15 7.89 -10.72
N LEU A 42 -4.77 8.02 -11.99
CA LEU A 42 -3.92 9.12 -12.48
C LEU A 42 -4.58 10.50 -12.34
N GLN A 43 -5.91 10.55 -12.30
CA GLN A 43 -6.69 11.76 -12.03
C GLN A 43 -7.03 11.92 -10.54
N PHE A 44 -6.36 11.16 -9.66
CA PHE A 44 -6.63 11.08 -8.22
C PHE A 44 -8.05 10.62 -7.86
N ASN A 45 -8.75 9.98 -8.80
CA ASN A 45 -10.06 9.37 -8.58
C ASN A 45 -9.90 7.87 -8.37
N PHE A 46 -10.03 7.42 -7.12
CA PHE A 46 -9.92 6.02 -6.75
C PHE A 46 -11.28 5.30 -6.67
N GLY A 47 -12.37 5.99 -7.02
CA GLY A 47 -13.73 5.50 -6.84
C GLY A 47 -14.17 5.41 -5.38
N ASN A 48 -15.26 4.68 -5.17
CA ASN A 48 -15.84 4.45 -3.85
C ASN A 48 -15.39 3.12 -3.27
N SER A 49 -15.34 3.03 -1.95
CA SER A 49 -14.98 1.79 -1.26
C SER A 49 -16.08 0.73 -1.40
N PHE A 50 -15.67 -0.48 -1.76
CA PHE A 50 -16.55 -1.66 -1.79
C PHE A 50 -16.93 -2.16 -0.39
N GLN A 51 -16.17 -1.75 0.64
CA GLN A 51 -16.39 -2.13 2.04
C GLN A 51 -17.13 -1.04 2.82
N PHE A 52 -16.80 0.22 2.54
CA PHE A 52 -17.37 1.38 3.23
C PHE A 52 -18.34 2.09 2.29
N GLN A 53 -19.62 1.92 2.54
CA GLN A 53 -20.69 2.37 1.66
C GLN A 53 -20.60 3.90 1.42
N ASN A 54 -20.64 4.29 0.15
CA ASN A 54 -20.62 5.69 -0.30
C ASN A 54 -19.43 6.52 0.20
N GLN A 55 -18.33 5.90 0.60
CA GLN A 55 -17.10 6.62 0.95
C GLN A 55 -16.10 6.62 -0.22
N PRO A 56 -15.69 7.81 -0.71
CA PRO A 56 -14.59 7.92 -1.65
C PRO A 56 -13.31 7.37 -1.04
N VAL A 57 -12.59 6.55 -1.80
CA VAL A 57 -11.31 5.97 -1.37
C VAL A 57 -10.26 7.05 -1.15
N SER A 58 -10.30 8.15 -1.91
CA SER A 58 -9.44 9.32 -1.73
C SER A 58 -9.55 9.91 -0.32
N THR A 59 -10.76 10.02 0.25
CA THR A 59 -10.99 10.51 1.61
C THR A 59 -10.39 9.56 2.65
N LEU A 60 -10.53 8.25 2.45
CA LEU A 60 -9.95 7.23 3.33
C LEU A 60 -8.42 7.28 3.31
N ILE A 61 -7.82 7.48 2.14
CA ILE A 61 -6.37 7.67 1.99
C ILE A 61 -5.95 8.94 2.74
N ALA A 62 -6.63 10.07 2.50
CA ALA A 62 -6.30 11.35 3.12
C ALA A 62 -6.28 11.29 4.66
N GLN A 63 -7.25 10.60 5.26
CA GLN A 63 -7.31 10.40 6.71
C GLN A 63 -6.14 9.57 7.27
N ARG A 64 -5.55 8.69 6.45
CA ARG A 64 -4.46 7.79 6.87
C ARG A 64 -3.07 8.34 6.61
N ILE A 65 -2.93 9.34 5.72
CA ILE A 65 -1.64 9.95 5.40
C ILE A 65 -0.95 10.49 6.65
N GLY A 66 -1.66 11.20 7.53
CA GLY A 66 -1.08 11.81 8.73
C GLY A 66 -0.41 10.80 9.67
N PRO A 67 -1.15 9.79 10.17
CA PRO A 67 -0.57 8.74 11.02
C PRO A 67 0.57 7.97 10.34
N SER A 68 0.45 7.63 9.05
CA SER A 68 1.51 6.95 8.31
C SER A 68 2.77 7.79 8.17
N ALA A 69 2.62 9.10 7.90
CA ALA A 69 3.75 10.02 7.83
C ALA A 69 4.45 10.15 9.17
N GLN A 70 3.70 10.22 10.28
CA GLN A 70 4.28 10.26 11.62
C GLN A 70 5.16 9.03 11.90
N LEU A 71 4.64 7.82 11.64
CA LEU A 71 5.40 6.58 11.82
C LEU A 71 6.62 6.53 10.88
N GLY A 72 6.45 6.94 9.62
CA GLY A 72 7.53 6.98 8.63
C GLY A 72 8.66 7.92 9.05
N ILE A 73 8.33 9.13 9.52
CA ILE A 73 9.32 10.11 9.99
C ILE A 73 10.07 9.59 11.21
N GLN A 74 9.37 8.99 12.18
CA GLN A 74 10.00 8.39 13.36
C GLN A 74 10.98 7.27 12.97
N ALA A 75 10.57 6.39 12.04
CA ALA A 75 11.41 5.32 11.54
C ALA A 75 12.65 5.87 10.80
N LEU A 76 12.49 6.93 10.00
CA LEU A 76 13.61 7.59 9.32
C LEU A 76 14.60 8.19 10.32
N VAL A 77 14.12 8.93 11.33
CA VAL A 77 14.99 9.52 12.35
C VAL A 77 15.77 8.44 13.08
N PHE A 78 15.09 7.38 13.54
CA PHE A 78 15.73 6.27 14.22
C PHE A 78 16.76 5.56 13.32
N GLY A 79 16.38 5.26 12.07
CA GLY A 79 17.23 4.59 11.10
C GLY A 79 18.48 5.40 10.75
N ILE A 80 18.36 6.73 10.61
CA ILE A 80 19.50 7.62 10.36
C ILE A 80 20.45 7.62 11.55
N VAL A 81 19.93 7.81 12.77
CA VAL A 81 20.76 7.83 14.00
C VAL A 81 21.48 6.51 14.20
N ALA A 82 20.75 5.39 14.11
CA ALA A 82 21.33 4.07 14.25
C ALA A 82 22.31 3.76 13.12
N GLY A 83 21.97 4.10 11.88
CA GLY A 83 22.82 3.88 10.70
C GLY A 83 24.13 4.65 10.75
N ILE A 84 24.10 5.92 11.15
CA ILE A 84 25.30 6.74 11.36
C ILE A 84 26.15 6.16 12.49
N GLY A 85 25.53 5.82 13.63
CA GLY A 85 26.25 5.26 14.77
C GLY A 85 26.96 3.94 14.44
N LEU A 86 26.23 3.00 13.83
CA LEU A 86 26.78 1.71 13.41
C LEU A 86 27.81 1.86 12.27
N GLY A 87 27.56 2.76 11.31
CA GLY A 87 28.49 3.05 10.22
C GLY A 87 29.81 3.65 10.72
N ALA A 88 29.74 4.59 11.66
CA ALA A 88 30.92 5.18 12.30
C ALA A 88 31.69 4.13 13.12
N ALA A 89 31.00 3.30 13.91
CA ALA A 89 31.62 2.21 14.66
C ALA A 89 32.31 1.21 13.71
N ALA A 90 31.68 0.84 12.60
CA ALA A 90 32.26 -0.02 11.59
C ALA A 90 33.49 0.61 10.91
N ALA A 91 33.47 1.93 10.65
CA ALA A 91 34.59 2.66 10.06
C ALA A 91 35.82 2.69 10.97
N VAL A 92 35.64 2.90 12.28
CA VAL A 92 36.73 2.87 13.27
C VAL A 92 37.38 1.48 13.38
N HIS A 93 36.58 0.41 13.30
CA HIS A 93 37.08 -0.96 13.37
C HIS A 93 37.46 -1.56 12.00
N ARG A 94 37.45 -0.74 10.93
CA ARG A 94 37.70 -1.19 9.55
C ARG A 94 39.14 -1.64 9.31
N ASN A 95 40.09 -1.23 10.16
CA ASN A 95 41.50 -1.61 10.07
C ASN A 95 41.90 -2.84 10.93
N THR A 96 40.96 -3.60 11.48
CA THR A 96 41.30 -4.71 12.42
C THR A 96 40.97 -6.11 11.90
N LYS A 97 40.05 -6.28 10.94
CA LYS A 97 39.57 -7.63 10.55
C LYS A 97 40.12 -8.18 9.23
N THR A 98 40.80 -7.38 8.42
CA THR A 98 41.47 -7.87 7.21
C THR A 98 42.98 -7.67 7.22
N ASP A 99 43.55 -6.92 8.17
CA ASP A 99 45.02 -6.84 8.30
C ASP A 99 45.60 -8.07 9.05
N THR A 100 44.81 -8.70 9.91
CA THR A 100 45.23 -9.88 10.71
C THR A 100 45.22 -11.21 9.92
N PHE A 101 44.54 -11.29 8.77
CA PHE A 101 44.47 -12.54 7.98
C PHE A 101 45.57 -12.65 6.90
N TYR A 102 46.18 -11.54 6.49
CA TYR A 102 47.23 -11.54 5.44
C TYR A 102 48.66 -11.39 5.99
N GLN A 103 48.84 -11.39 7.31
CA GLN A 103 50.16 -11.43 7.97
C GLN A 103 50.55 -12.86 8.43
N PHE A 104 50.19 -13.87 7.64
CA PHE A 104 50.78 -15.22 7.74
C PHE A 104 52.10 -15.28 6.94
#